data_AF-A0A2G7GVQ2-F1
#
_entry.id   AF-A0A2G7GVQ2-F1
#
_cell.length_a   1.000
_cell.length_b   1.000
_cell.length_c   1.000
_cell.angle_alpha   90.00
_cell.angle_beta   90.00
_cell.angle_gamma   90.00
#
_symmetry.space_group_name_H-M   'P 1'
#
loop_
_entity.id
_entity.type
_entity.pdbx_description
1 polymer ?
#
loop_
_entity_poly.entity_id
_entity_poly.type
_entity_poly.pdbx_seq_one_letter_code
_entity_poly.pdbx_strand_id
1 'polypeptide(L)' 'MQVTTRRRTAPAHPTADKITLLVSAKLRALTTAELTDAAGQLNLHRNTLYNIMRGSVRPTLDSACAILAHVGAPLDVPDA' A
#
# COMPACT_ATOMS: atom_id res chain seq x y z
N MET A 1 -7.06 -1.55 38.37
CA MET A 1 -7.29 -0.52 37.34
C MET A 1 -6.85 -1.09 36.00
N GLN A 2 -7.76 -1.55 35.14
CA GLN A 2 -7.43 -2.13 33.82
C GLN A 2 -7.48 -1.03 32.77
N VAL A 3 -6.34 -0.72 32.15
CA VAL A 3 -6.27 0.17 30.98
C VAL A 3 -6.66 -0.66 29.76
N THR A 4 -7.95 -0.65 29.41
CA THR A 4 -8.41 -1.16 28.11
C THR A 4 -7.98 -0.16 27.04
N THR A 5 -6.87 -0.43 26.36
CA THR A 5 -6.42 0.32 25.19
C THR A 5 -7.44 0.11 24.06
N ARG A 6 -8.44 1.00 23.98
CA ARG A 6 -9.32 1.07 22.81
C ARG A 6 -8.45 1.31 21.58
N ARG A 7 -8.42 0.33 20.66
CA ARG A 7 -7.79 0.47 19.34
C ARG A 7 -8.47 1.64 18.63
N ARG A 8 -7.77 2.78 18.52
CA ARG A 8 -8.21 3.89 17.68
C ARG A 8 -8.15 3.43 16.23
N THR A 9 -9.30 3.30 15.58
CA THR A 9 -9.38 3.17 14.13
C THR A 9 -8.74 4.42 13.52
N ALA A 10 -7.81 4.25 12.58
CA ALA A 10 -7.19 5.38 11.91
C ALA A 10 -8.28 6.22 11.22
N PRO A 11 -8.22 7.56 11.30
CA PRO A 11 -9.18 8.43 10.63
C PRO A 11 -9.21 8.13 9.13
N ALA A 12 -10.42 7.97 8.58
CA ALA A 12 -10.61 7.73 7.15
C ALA A 12 -10.20 8.99 6.38
N HIS A 13 -9.13 8.90 5.61
CA HIS A 13 -8.67 9.97 4.74
C HIS A 13 -8.94 9.58 3.28
N PRO A 14 -9.90 10.24 2.59
CA PRO A 14 -10.41 9.78 1.30
C PRO A 14 -9.31 9.66 0.24
N THR A 15 -8.36 10.60 0.22
CA THR A 15 -7.20 10.56 -0.70
C THR A 15 -6.28 9.36 -0.42
N ALA A 16 -6.00 9.05 0.85
CA ALA A 16 -5.14 7.93 1.22
C ALA A 16 -5.81 6.58 0.89
N ASP A 17 -7.14 6.51 0.99
CA ASP A 17 -7.91 5.34 0.59
C ASP A 17 -7.87 5.14 -0.94
N LYS A 18 -7.99 6.22 -1.74
CA LYS A 18 -7.79 6.16 -3.20
C LYS A 18 -6.38 5.69 -3.58
N ILE A 19 -5.34 6.23 -2.93
CA ILE A 19 -3.95 5.82 -3.16
C ILE A 19 -3.77 4.33 -2.83
N THR A 20 -4.30 3.89 -1.69
CA THR A 20 -4.22 2.48 -1.27
C THR A 20 -4.88 1.59 -2.32
N LEU A 21 -6.08 1.93 -2.80
CA LEU A 21 -6.78 1.17 -3.83
C LEU A 21 -6.00 1.10 -5.14
N LEU A 22 -5.42 2.22 -5.58
CA LEU A 22 -4.62 2.30 -6.80
C LEU A 22 -3.36 1.43 -6.69
N VAL A 23 -2.64 1.52 -5.58
CA VAL A 23 -1.47 0.67 -5.29
C VAL A 23 -1.86 -0.80 -5.22
N SER A 24 -2.94 -1.14 -4.50
CA SER A 24 -3.43 -2.52 -4.40
C SER A 24 -3.80 -3.08 -5.78
N ALA A 25 -4.43 -2.29 -6.64
CA ALA A 25 -4.79 -2.71 -8.00
C ALA A 25 -3.54 -2.98 -8.85
N LYS A 26 -2.52 -2.11 -8.77
CA LYS A 26 -1.24 -2.32 -9.48
C LYS A 26 -0.49 -3.54 -8.97
N LEU A 27 -0.43 -3.75 -7.65
CA LEU A 27 0.19 -4.94 -7.06
C LEU A 27 -0.53 -6.23 -7.42
N ARG A 28 -1.86 -6.22 -7.62
CA ARG A 28 -2.62 -7.40 -8.06
C ARG A 28 -2.41 -7.74 -9.53
N ALA A 29 -1.99 -6.77 -10.35
CA ALA A 29 -1.65 -7.02 -11.75
C ALA A 29 -0.29 -7.72 -11.92
N LEU A 30 0.54 -7.72 -10.87
CA LEU A 30 1.85 -8.37 -10.87
C LEU A 30 1.74 -9.87 -10.60
N THR A 31 2.62 -10.63 -11.21
CA THR A 31 2.86 -12.04 -10.90
C THR A 31 3.54 -12.20 -9.54
N THR A 32 3.52 -13.41 -8.99
CA THR A 32 4.20 -13.73 -7.74
C THR A 32 5.72 -13.55 -7.80
N ALA A 33 6.32 -13.74 -8.98
CA ALA A 33 7.75 -13.52 -9.19
C ALA A 33 8.08 -12.03 -9.15
N GLU A 34 7.32 -11.20 -9.89
CA GLU A 34 7.47 -9.74 -9.91
C GLU A 34 7.23 -9.12 -8.54
N LEU A 35 6.24 -9.60 -7.77
CA LEU A 35 6.03 -9.16 -6.40
C LEU A 35 7.21 -9.45 -5.47
N THR A 36 7.92 -10.55 -5.70
CA THR A 36 9.09 -10.92 -4.90
C THR A 36 10.30 -10.08 -5.30
N ASP A 37 10.47 -9.80 -6.58
CA ASP A 37 11.51 -8.91 -7.09
C ASP A 37 11.27 -7.46 -6.61
N ALA A 38 10.05 -6.96 -6.73
CA ALA A 38 9.65 -5.65 -6.20
C ALA A 38 9.92 -5.53 -4.69
N ALA A 39 9.69 -6.58 -3.91
CA ALA A 39 10.02 -6.60 -2.48
C ALA A 39 11.52 -6.37 -2.23
N GLY A 40 12.36 -7.04 -3.02
CA GLY A 40 13.82 -6.90 -2.95
C GLY A 40 14.28 -5.51 -3.38
N GLN A 41 13.77 -4.99 -4.50
CA GLN A 41 14.17 -3.69 -5.04
C GLN A 41 13.73 -2.52 -4.17
N LEU A 42 12.53 -2.61 -3.59
CA LEU A 42 11.97 -1.57 -2.72
C LEU A 42 12.45 -1.69 -1.26
N ASN A 43 13.27 -2.70 -0.96
CA ASN A 43 13.73 -3.02 0.39
C ASN A 43 12.55 -3.16 1.39
N LEU A 44 11.42 -3.70 0.91
CA LEU A 44 10.20 -3.91 1.66
C LEU A 44 10.03 -5.39 1.98
N HIS A 45 9.55 -5.69 3.19
CA HIS A 45 9.22 -7.07 3.52
C HIS A 45 8.07 -7.59 2.63
N ARG A 46 8.19 -8.80 2.09
CA ARG A 46 7.19 -9.40 1.18
C ARG A 46 5.77 -9.42 1.77
N ASN A 47 5.65 -9.71 3.07
CA ASN A 47 4.37 -9.64 3.78
C ASN A 47 3.75 -8.24 3.77
N THR A 48 4.55 -7.18 3.78
CA THR A 48 4.05 -5.79 3.70
C THR A 48 3.38 -5.56 2.36
N LEU A 49 4.03 -5.96 1.25
CA LEU A 49 3.43 -5.88 -0.09
C LEU A 49 2.15 -6.72 -0.20
N TYR A 50 2.12 -7.93 0.36
CA TYR A 50 0.89 -8.74 0.37
C TYR A 50 -0.23 -8.11 1.19
N ASN A 51 0.08 -7.51 2.33
CA ASN A 51 -0.90 -6.83 3.17
C ASN A 51 -1.45 -5.57 2.47
N ILE A 52 -0.61 -4.83 1.75
CA ILE A 52 -1.03 -3.69 0.93
C ILE A 52 -1.88 -4.16 -0.25
N MET A 53 -1.46 -5.22 -0.96
CA MET A 53 -2.20 -5.81 -2.08
C MET A 53 -3.61 -6.28 -1.68
N ARG A 54 -3.77 -6.80 -0.46
CA ARG A 54 -5.07 -7.20 0.12
C ARG A 54 -5.87 -6.02 0.68
N GLY A 55 -5.28 -4.82 0.77
CA GLY A 55 -5.91 -3.65 1.39
C GLY A 55 -5.98 -3.75 2.92
N SER A 56 -5.27 -4.70 3.54
CA SER A 56 -5.23 -4.89 5.00
C SER A 56 -4.36 -3.85 5.70
N VAL A 57 -3.41 -3.25 4.98
CA VAL A 57 -2.50 -2.21 5.47
C VAL A 57 -2.46 -1.09 4.45
N ARG A 58 -2.55 0.17 4.92
CA ARG A 58 -2.31 1.34 4.08
C ARG A 58 -0.80 1.51 3.89
N PRO A 59 -0.31 1.66 2.65
CA PRO A 59 1.07 2.07 2.42
C PRO A 59 1.28 3.49 2.93
N THR A 60 2.51 3.82 3.35
CA THR A 60 2.90 5.22 3.50
C THR A 60 2.95 5.90 2.13
N LEU A 61 2.90 7.23 2.09
CA LEU A 61 3.01 7.96 0.82
C LEU A 61 4.31 7.61 0.07
N ASP A 62 5.42 7.53 0.80
CA ASP A 62 6.73 7.16 0.27
C ASP A 62 6.73 5.75 -0.35
N SER A 63 6.20 4.76 0.37
CA SER A 63 6.07 3.40 -0.16
C SER A 63 5.12 3.34 -1.35
N ALA A 64 4.02 4.10 -1.34
CA ALA A 64 3.09 4.16 -2.47
C ALA A 64 3.78 4.73 -3.72
N CYS A 65 4.51 5.83 -3.59
CA CYS A 65 5.27 6.43 -4.68
C CYS A 65 6.35 5.47 -5.21
N ALA A 66 7.10 4.82 -4.31
CA ALA A 66 8.14 3.88 -4.70
C ALA A 66 7.58 2.65 -5.43
N ILE A 67 6.47 2.09 -4.94
CA ILE A 67 5.77 0.98 -5.63
C ILE A 67 5.32 1.44 -7.02
N LEU A 68 4.66 2.59 -7.13
CA LEU A 68 4.13 3.07 -8.40
C LEU A 68 5.22 3.39 -9.42
N ALA A 69 6.33 3.98 -8.97
CA ALA A 69 7.51 4.20 -9.80
C ALA A 69 8.08 2.88 -10.34
N HIS A 70 8.14 1.83 -9.49
CA HIS A 70 8.60 0.51 -9.91
C HIS A 70 7.67 -0.13 -10.97
N VAL A 71 6.34 0.03 -10.85
CA VAL A 71 5.40 -0.46 -11.87
C VAL A 71 5.24 0.47 -13.08
N GLY A 72 5.98 1.59 -13.13
CA GLY A 72 5.88 2.58 -14.21
C GLY A 72 4.51 3.27 -14.28
N ALA A 73 3.79 3.36 -13.16
CA ALA A 73 2.47 3.99 -13.09
C ALA A 73 2.57 5.38 -12.44
N PRO A 74 1.95 6.43 -13.01
CA PRO A 74 1.85 7.71 -12.33
C PRO A 74 0.94 7.60 -11.10
N LEU A 75 1.21 8.44 -10.10
CA LEU A 75 0.28 8.67 -8.99
C LEU A 75 -0.87 9.55 -9.49
N ASP A 76 -1.76 8.96 -10.30
CA ASP A 76 -2.96 9.63 -10.80
C ASP A 76 -4.10 9.42 -9.81
N VAL A 77 -4.17 10.30 -8.81
CA VAL A 77 -5.29 10.34 -7.87
C VAL A 77 -6.21 11.46 -8.34
N PRO A 78 -7.44 11.17 -8.79
CA PRO A 78 -8.36 12.22 -9.19
C PRO A 78 -8.66 13.10 -7.97
N ASP A 79 -8.18 14.35 -8.05
CA ASP A 79 -8.52 15.40 -7.09
C ASP A 79 -10.02 15.67 -7.20
N ALA A 80 -10.68 15.75 -6.04
CA ALA A 80 -12.12 15.98 -5.93
C ALA A 80 -12.43 17.47 -5.85
#